data_AF-A0A1E7FK27-F1
#
_entry.id   AF-A0A1E7FK27-F1
#
_cell.length_a   1.000
_cell.length_b   1.000
_cell.length_c   1.000
_cell.angle_alpha   90.00
_cell.angle_beta   90.00
_cell.angle_gamma   90.00
#
_symmetry.space_group_name_H-M   'P 1'
#
loop_
_entity.id
_entity.type
_entity.pdbx_description
1 polymer ?
#
loop_
_entity_poly.entity_id
_entity_poly.type
_entity_poly.pdbx_seq_one_letter_code
_entity_poly.pdbx_strand_id
1 'polypeptide(L)' 'VTIFVGNLSWDIDEDSLREAFKGCGTITQVRFSTDRETGDFKGYGHVEFEETEATDAAVQMAGTDICGRAVRVDYA' A
#
# COMPACT_ATOMS: atom_id res chain seq x y z
N VAL A 1 -10.08 8.54 -1.00
CA VAL A 1 -9.27 8.47 -2.24
C VAL A 1 -8.39 7.26 -2.10
N THR A 2 -8.36 6.35 -3.07
CA THR A 2 -7.86 4.99 -2.79
C THR A 2 -6.78 4.59 -3.79
N ILE A 3 -5.69 4.01 -3.28
CA ILE A 3 -4.65 3.40 -4.09
C ILE A 3 -4.68 1.88 -3.94
N PHE A 4 -4.28 1.21 -5.00
CA PHE A 4 -3.86 -0.17 -5.00
C PHE A 4 -2.36 -0.23 -4.71
N VAL A 5 -1.96 -1.06 -3.76
CA VAL A 5 -0.55 -1.33 -3.45
C VAL A 5 -0.28 -2.81 -3.68
N GLY A 6 0.60 -3.14 -4.62
CA GLY A 6 0.98 -4.50 -4.99
C GLY A 6 2.47 -4.77 -4.81
N ASN A 7 2.88 -6.02 -5.06
CA ASN A 7 4.25 -6.50 -4.87
C ASN A 7 4.82 -6.27 -3.46
N LEU A 8 3.94 -6.27 -2.47
CA LEU A 8 4.31 -6.13 -1.07
C LEU A 8 5.01 -7.39 -0.55
N SER A 9 5.88 -7.20 0.45
CA SER A 9 6.48 -8.33 1.18
C SER A 9 5.41 -9.06 1.98
N TRP A 10 5.61 -10.36 2.21
CA TRP A 10 4.68 -11.17 3.02
C TRP A 10 4.71 -10.80 4.51
N ASP A 11 5.78 -10.11 4.93
CA ASP A 11 5.99 -9.59 6.28
C ASP A 11 5.51 -8.14 6.44
N ILE A 12 4.91 -7.55 5.40
CA ILE A 12 4.40 -6.18 5.50
C ILE A 12 3.20 -6.14 6.46
N ASP A 13 3.16 -5.13 7.31
CA ASP A 13 2.03 -4.82 8.18
C ASP A 13 1.36 -3.49 7.79
N GLU A 14 0.17 -3.24 8.32
CA GLU A 14 -0.52 -1.95 8.17
C GLU A 14 0.38 -0.81 8.67
N ASP A 15 1.05 -1.01 9.79
CA ASP A 15 1.89 0.02 10.42
C ASP A 15 3.08 0.38 9.50
N SER A 16 3.76 -0.61 8.93
CA SER A 16 4.86 -0.41 7.99
C SER A 16 4.43 0.37 6.73
N LEU A 17 3.24 0.06 6.20
CA LEU A 17 2.65 0.83 5.10
C LEU A 17 2.31 2.25 5.54
N ARG A 18 1.70 2.39 6.72
CA ARG A 18 1.38 3.70 7.27
C ARG A 18 2.63 4.56 7.44
N GLU A 19 3.72 4.01 7.95
CA GLU A 19 4.99 4.72 8.07
C GLU A 19 5.58 5.08 6.70
N ALA A 20 5.57 4.15 5.74
CA ALA A 20 6.12 4.40 4.40
C ALA A 20 5.36 5.50 3.64
N PHE A 21 4.04 5.54 3.77
CA PHE A 21 3.17 6.50 3.09
C PHE A 21 2.79 7.71 3.96
N LYS A 22 3.25 7.78 5.21
CA LYS A 22 3.05 8.92 6.12
C LYS A 22 3.57 10.24 5.54
N GLY A 23 4.63 10.16 4.74
CA GLY A 23 5.20 11.31 4.05
C GLY A 23 4.38 11.80 2.84
N CYS A 24 3.50 10.94 2.31
CA CYS A 24 2.60 11.27 1.20
C CYS A 24 1.31 11.92 1.71
N GLY A 25 0.75 11.42 2.82
CA GLY A 25 -0.39 12.03 3.49
C GLY A 25 -1.09 11.13 4.49
N THR A 26 -2.26 11.57 4.95
CA THR A 26 -3.02 10.89 6.02
C THR A 26 -3.79 9.69 5.49
N ILE A 27 -3.50 8.51 6.04
CA ILE A 27 -4.18 7.25 5.71
C ILE A 27 -5.36 7.03 6.64
N THR A 28 -6.55 6.98 6.04
CA THR A 28 -7.81 6.72 6.70
C THR A 28 -7.97 5.23 7.00
N GLN A 29 -7.69 4.37 6.01
CA GLN A 29 -7.93 2.94 6.12
C GLN A 29 -6.94 2.14 5.27
N VAL A 30 -6.46 1.01 5.77
CA VAL A 30 -5.67 0.05 4.99
C VAL A 30 -6.44 -1.26 4.90
N ARG A 31 -6.42 -1.88 3.72
CA ARG A 31 -7.15 -3.12 3.45
C ARG A 31 -6.29 -4.08 2.66
N PHE A 32 -5.73 -5.06 3.36
CA PHE A 32 -4.96 -6.11 2.72
C PHE A 32 -5.84 -7.14 2.03
N SER A 33 -5.41 -7.57 0.84
CA SER A 33 -6.05 -8.66 0.12
C SER A 33 -5.19 -9.91 0.27
N THR A 34 -5.62 -10.77 1.19
CA THR A 34 -5.07 -12.10 1.36
C THR A 34 -5.90 -13.12 0.60
N ASP A 35 -5.26 -14.19 0.16
CA ASP A 35 -5.97 -15.29 -0.44
C ASP A 35 -6.79 -16.01 0.63
N ARG A 36 -8.09 -16.18 0.39
CA ARG A 36 -9.01 -16.75 1.38
C ARG A 36 -8.93 -18.27 1.45
N GLU A 37 -8.36 -18.91 0.45
CA GLU A 37 -8.27 -20.37 0.36
C GLU A 37 -7.00 -20.90 1.03
N THR A 38 -5.86 -20.25 0.80
CA THR A 38 -4.59 -20.65 1.40
C THR A 38 -4.21 -19.82 2.63
N GLY A 39 -4.85 -18.67 2.83
CA GLY A 39 -4.45 -17.69 3.84
C GLY A 39 -3.18 -16.92 3.47
N ASP A 40 -2.59 -17.19 2.30
CA ASP A 40 -1.35 -16.55 1.88
C ASP A 40 -1.57 -15.10 1.51
N PHE A 41 -0.61 -14.27 1.89
CA PHE A 41 -0.58 -12.89 1.51
C PHE A 41 -0.29 -12.80 0.01
N LYS A 42 -1.29 -12.36 -0.76
CA LYS A 42 -1.21 -12.31 -2.22
C LYS A 42 -0.28 -11.21 -2.74
N GLY A 43 0.35 -10.48 -1.81
CA GLY A 43 1.31 -9.42 -2.08
C GLY A 43 0.65 -8.13 -2.52
N TYR A 44 -0.65 -7.94 -2.25
CA TYR A 44 -1.34 -6.70 -2.57
C TYR A 44 -2.40 -6.32 -1.55
N GLY A 45 -2.73 -5.02 -1.53
CA GLY A 45 -3.69 -4.40 -0.66
C GLY A 45 -4.18 -3.08 -1.26
N HIS A 46 -5.12 -2.44 -0.59
CA HIS A 46 -5.63 -1.13 -0.92
C HIS A 46 -5.43 -0.21 0.27
N VAL A 47 -5.09 1.05 0.00
CA VAL A 47 -4.93 2.08 1.03
C VAL A 47 -5.83 3.24 0.67
N GLU A 48 -6.65 3.66 1.62
CA GLU A 48 -7.52 4.81 1.51
C GLU A 48 -6.88 5.99 2.24
N PHE A 49 -6.70 7.08 1.52
CA PHE A 49 -6.28 8.37 2.02
C PHE A 49 -7.46 9.33 2.19
N GLU A 50 -7.26 10.26 3.10
CA GLU A 50 -8.17 11.38 3.34
C GLU A 50 -8.14 12.38 2.17
N GLU A 51 -6.95 12.65 1.62
CA GLU A 51 -6.75 13.66 0.57
C GLU A 51 -6.36 13.05 -0.78
N THR A 52 -6.82 13.69 -1.87
CA THR A 52 -6.47 13.29 -3.23
C THR A 52 -4.99 13.51 -3.56
N GLU A 53 -4.38 14.55 -3.00
CA GLU A 53 -2.94 14.84 -3.20
C GLU A 53 -2.06 13.72 -2.62
N ALA A 54 -2.45 13.15 -1.48
CA ALA A 54 -1.74 12.02 -0.88
C ALA A 54 -1.72 10.79 -1.79
N THR A 55 -2.78 10.63 -2.57
CA THR A 55 -2.95 9.52 -3.52
C THR A 55 -1.99 9.70 -4.71
N ASP A 56 -1.88 10.92 -5.22
CA ASP A 56 -0.95 11.26 -6.31
C ASP A 56 0.51 11.08 -5.87
N ALA A 57 0.86 11.60 -4.69
CA ALA A 57 2.19 11.43 -4.10
C ALA A 57 2.53 9.95 -3.86
N ALA A 58 1.56 9.14 -3.41
CA ALA A 58 1.75 7.71 -3.22
C ALA A 58 1.95 6.96 -4.55
N VAL A 59 1.23 7.34 -5.60
CA VAL A 59 1.44 6.79 -6.95
C VAL A 59 2.82 7.20 -7.50
N GLN A 60 3.29 8.42 -7.21
CA GLN A 60 4.66 8.82 -7.55
C GLN A 60 5.74 8.00 -6.81
N MET A 61 5.40 7.44 -5.64
CA MET A 61 6.27 6.52 -4.90
C MET A 61 6.19 5.07 -5.40
N ALA A 62 5.39 4.78 -6.43
CA ALA A 62 5.37 3.48 -7.08
C ALA A 62 6.77 3.08 -7.55
N GLY A 63 7.15 1.84 -7.27
CA GLY A 63 8.46 1.28 -7.58
C GLY A 63 9.50 1.48 -6.47
N THR A 64 9.14 2.11 -5.35
CA THR A 64 10.04 2.22 -4.19
C THR A 64 10.27 0.86 -3.54
N ASP A 65 11.51 0.56 -3.17
CA ASP A 65 11.83 -0.64 -2.40
C ASP A 65 11.34 -0.51 -0.95
N ILE A 66 10.29 -1.26 -0.62
CA ILE A 66 9.80 -1.43 0.75
C ILE A 66 10.09 -2.87 1.17
N CYS A 67 10.81 -3.05 2.28
CA CYS A 67 11.17 -4.38 2.78
C CYS A 67 11.96 -5.23 1.75
N GLY A 68 12.75 -4.59 0.89
CA GLY A 68 13.55 -5.27 -0.15
C GLY A 68 12.73 -5.76 -1.35
N ARG A 69 11.51 -5.24 -1.53
CA ARG A 69 10.70 -5.43 -2.75
C ARG A 69 10.18 -4.09 -3.25
N ALA A 70 10.32 -3.85 -4.54
CA ALA A 70 9.74 -2.70 -5.21
C ALA A 70 8.21 -2.76 -5.15
N VAL A 71 7.56 -1.87 -4.40
CA VAL A 71 6.10 -1.86 -4.30
C VAL A 71 5.49 -1.29 -5.57
N ARG A 72 4.38 -1.85 -6.02
CA ARG A 72 3.56 -1.24 -7.07
C ARG A 72 2.52 -0.38 -6.41
N VAL A 73 2.36 0.85 -6.86
CA VAL A 73 1.25 1.70 -6.44
C VAL A 73 0.51 2.14 -7.68
N ASP A 74 -0.81 1.98 -7.67
CA ASP A 74 -1.69 2.35 -8.77
C ASP A 74 -2.98 2.98 -8.22
N TYR A 75 -3.71 3.72 -9.04
CA TYR A 75 -5.02 4.24 -8.62
C TYR A 75 -6.02 3.07 -8.56
N ALA A 76 -6.80 2.99 -7.48
CA ALA A 76 -7.82 1.95 -7.29
C ALA A 76 -9.21 2.37 -7.77
#